data_AF-A0A377I870-F1
#
_entry.id   AF-A0A377I870-F1
#
_cell.length_a   1.000
_cell.length_b   1.000
_cell.length_c   1.000
_cell.angle_alpha   90.00
_cell.angle_beta   90.00
_cell.angle_gamma   90.00
#
_symmetry.space_group_name_H-M   'P 1'
#
loop_
_entity.id
_entity.type
_entity.pdbx_description
1 polymer ?
#
loop_
_entity_poly.entity_id
_entity_poly.type
_entity_poly.pdbx_seq_one_letter_code
_entity_poly.pdbx_strand_id
1 'polypeptide(L)'
;MHAESTKNQLQPITVYSAYATPINQDKTASSVTVLTEKDFAERNATYVSDVLKTVLGVAMGISGGRGAVSSLFLRGANSKHTAIIIDGIKVNPVDTNFDFGGLTLSNVERIEVLRGEQSALWGSDAMGGVVYITTKSGLYKGKPFNIDFDFGAGSHRTLDGSVTVSGYNKGFYYALQGDSHKTAGISARTTETQGNTTYVATEKDKFHRDSGSLRLGYDDNDKGIELLAKHSSQTVHFDNSVQYEKMLMIVQEQRILSLN
;
A
#
# COMPACT_ATOMS: atom_id res chain seq x y z
N MET A 1 -5.85 -24.70 44.28
CA MET A 1 -5.23 -24.52 42.96
C MET A 1 -6.17 -23.69 42.11
N HIS A 2 -5.88 -22.40 41.92
CA HIS A 2 -6.65 -21.51 41.06
C HIS A 2 -5.96 -21.48 39.70
N ALA A 3 -6.64 -21.98 38.66
CA ALA A 3 -6.21 -21.81 37.28
C ALA A 3 -6.85 -20.52 36.76
N GLU A 4 -6.03 -19.49 36.58
CA GLU A 4 -6.42 -18.22 35.97
C GLU A 4 -6.57 -18.43 34.46
N SER A 5 -7.81 -18.47 33.97
CA SER A 5 -8.11 -18.50 32.55
C SER A 5 -7.85 -17.13 31.94
N THR A 6 -6.66 -16.92 31.38
CA THR A 6 -6.37 -15.74 30.57
C THR A 6 -7.27 -15.76 29.34
N LYS A 7 -8.35 -14.97 29.37
CA LYS A 7 -9.19 -14.69 28.20
C LYS A 7 -8.30 -14.04 27.14
N ASN A 8 -7.94 -14.79 26.11
CA ASN A 8 -7.24 -14.27 24.94
C ASN A 8 -8.24 -13.43 24.13
N GLN A 9 -8.47 -12.18 24.53
CA GLN A 9 -9.28 -11.25 23.74
C GLN A 9 -8.43 -10.79 22.56
N LEU A 10 -8.75 -11.32 21.38
CA LEU A 10 -8.16 -10.85 20.13
C LEU A 10 -8.47 -9.36 19.96
N GLN A 11 -7.45 -8.57 19.63
CA GLN A 11 -7.68 -7.14 19.38
C GLN A 11 -8.59 -6.99 18.15
N PRO A 12 -9.64 -6.14 18.25
CA PRO A 12 -10.57 -5.94 17.16
C PRO A 12 -9.86 -5.30 15.96
N ILE A 13 -10.08 -5.86 14.77
CA ILE A 13 -9.54 -5.31 13.53
C ILE A 13 -10.32 -4.04 13.20
N THR A 14 -9.63 -2.91 13.19
CA THR A 14 -10.22 -1.62 12.84
C THR A 14 -10.14 -1.43 11.33
N VAL A 15 -11.28 -1.08 10.71
CA VAL A 15 -11.40 -0.79 9.28
C VAL A 15 -11.80 0.66 9.07
N TYR A 16 -11.23 1.28 8.04
CA TYR A 16 -11.49 2.65 7.61
C TYR A 16 -12.31 2.69 6.32
N SER A 17 -12.17 1.67 5.48
CA SER A 17 -12.78 1.63 4.14
C SER A 17 -14.30 1.79 4.16
N ALA A 18 -14.98 1.29 5.20
CA ALA A 18 -16.44 1.18 5.24
C ALA A 18 -17.17 2.46 5.70
N TYR A 19 -16.54 3.30 6.52
CA TYR A 19 -17.19 4.49 7.10
C TYR A 19 -16.31 5.75 7.11
N ALA A 20 -15.14 5.71 6.46
CA ALA A 20 -14.13 6.78 6.52
C ALA A 20 -13.69 7.17 7.94
N THR A 21 -14.05 6.35 8.93
CA THR A 21 -13.77 6.49 10.36
C THR A 21 -13.41 5.12 10.92
N PRO A 22 -12.55 5.04 11.95
CA PRO A 22 -12.13 3.77 12.52
C PRO A 22 -13.31 3.07 13.18
N ILE A 23 -13.71 1.92 12.62
CA ILE A 23 -14.74 1.06 13.21
C ILE A 23 -14.23 -0.38 13.30
N ASN A 24 -14.72 -1.14 14.30
CA ASN A 24 -14.44 -2.57 14.36
C ASN A 24 -15.10 -3.28 13.18
N GLN A 25 -14.35 -4.15 12.50
CA GLN A 25 -14.83 -5.00 11.42
C GLN A 25 -16.10 -5.79 11.81
N ASP A 26 -16.23 -6.25 13.06
CA ASP A 26 -17.41 -7.00 13.52
C ASP A 26 -18.69 -6.16 13.58
N LYS A 27 -18.55 -4.83 13.50
CA LYS A 27 -19.66 -3.87 13.53
C LYS A 27 -20.03 -3.35 12.14
N THR A 28 -19.35 -3.77 11.08
CA THR A 28 -19.72 -3.39 9.71
C THR A 28 -20.66 -4.40 9.07
N ALA A 29 -21.70 -3.91 8.39
CA ALA A 29 -22.54 -4.73 7.51
C ALA A 29 -21.90 -4.96 6.13
N SER A 30 -20.73 -4.36 5.87
CA SER A 30 -20.06 -4.41 4.58
C SER A 30 -19.05 -5.56 4.49
N SER A 31 -18.90 -6.14 3.30
CA SER A 31 -17.96 -7.23 3.05
C SER A 31 -16.54 -6.69 2.90
N VAL A 32 -15.80 -6.60 4.01
CA VAL A 32 -14.40 -6.15 4.06
C VAL A 32 -13.48 -7.34 4.30
N THR A 33 -12.43 -7.47 3.48
CA THR A 33 -11.29 -8.34 3.76
C THR A 33 -10.11 -7.50 4.18
N VAL A 34 -9.48 -7.87 5.29
CA VAL A 34 -8.31 -7.18 5.83
C VAL A 34 -7.09 -8.08 5.67
N LEU A 35 -6.01 -7.51 5.18
CA LEU A 35 -4.70 -8.15 5.04
C LEU A 35 -3.69 -7.32 5.85
N THR A 36 -2.96 -8.00 6.73
CA THR A 36 -2.02 -7.37 7.69
C THR A 36 -0.56 -7.71 7.39
N GLU A 37 0.39 -7.08 8.08
CA GLU A 37 1.81 -7.46 7.95
C GLU A 37 2.09 -8.94 8.20
N LYS A 38 1.36 -9.55 9.15
CA LYS A 38 1.43 -10.99 9.40
C LYS A 38 1.02 -11.78 8.16
N ASP A 39 -0.03 -11.35 7.48
CA ASP A 39 -0.50 -11.97 6.24
C ASP A 39 0.52 -11.85 5.11
N PHE A 40 1.22 -10.72 5.02
CA PHE A 40 2.25 -10.47 4.01
C PHE A 40 3.46 -11.38 4.24
N ALA A 41 3.89 -11.49 5.50
CA ALA A 41 5.01 -12.33 5.91
C ALA A 41 4.73 -13.83 5.68
N GLU A 42 3.56 -14.33 6.12
CA GLU A 42 3.18 -15.73 5.91
C GLU A 42 3.14 -16.12 4.42
N ARG A 43 2.81 -15.16 3.55
CA ARG A 43 2.73 -15.37 2.10
C ARG A 43 4.03 -15.09 1.37
N ASN A 44 5.08 -14.64 2.06
CA ASN A 44 6.33 -14.16 1.45
C ASN A 44 6.06 -13.17 0.29
N ALA A 45 5.10 -12.28 0.50
CA ALA A 45 4.67 -11.33 -0.53
C ALA A 45 5.54 -10.07 -0.50
N THR A 46 5.95 -9.59 -1.67
CA THR A 46 6.73 -8.34 -1.81
C THR A 46 5.88 -7.19 -2.34
N TYR A 47 4.90 -7.48 -3.20
CA TYR A 47 4.07 -6.49 -3.88
C TYR A 47 2.62 -6.55 -3.42
N VAL A 48 1.95 -5.38 -3.40
CA VAL A 48 0.53 -5.28 -3.07
C VAL A 48 -0.32 -6.17 -3.98
N SER A 49 0.03 -6.24 -5.27
CA SER A 49 -0.62 -7.13 -6.25
C SER A 49 -0.54 -8.62 -5.88
N ASP A 50 0.53 -9.05 -5.20
CA ASP A 50 0.71 -10.45 -4.80
C ASP A 50 -0.25 -10.88 -3.69
N VAL A 51 -0.67 -9.95 -2.84
CA VAL A 51 -1.62 -10.23 -1.76
C VAL A 51 -3.04 -10.01 -2.24
N LEU A 52 -3.28 -8.95 -3.03
CA LEU A 52 -4.60 -8.64 -3.58
C LEU A 52 -5.17 -9.78 -4.43
N LYS A 53 -4.34 -10.47 -5.22
CA LYS A 53 -4.78 -11.65 -6.00
C LYS A 53 -5.29 -12.82 -5.14
N THR A 54 -5.03 -12.82 -3.83
CA THR A 54 -5.51 -13.86 -2.90
C THR A 54 -6.88 -13.54 -2.31
N VAL A 55 -7.38 -12.31 -2.50
CA VAL A 55 -8.67 -11.87 -1.98
C VAL A 55 -9.80 -12.35 -2.87
N LEU A 56 -10.85 -12.90 -2.26
CA LEU A 56 -12.04 -13.36 -2.99
C LEU A 56 -12.68 -12.23 -3.80
N GLY A 57 -12.98 -12.52 -5.06
CA GLY A 57 -13.59 -11.55 -5.98
C GLY A 57 -12.63 -10.49 -6.52
N VAL A 58 -11.33 -10.59 -6.24
CA VAL A 58 -10.28 -9.78 -6.88
C VAL A 58 -9.64 -10.56 -8.01
N ALA A 59 -9.50 -9.93 -9.17
CA ALA A 59 -8.65 -10.40 -10.26
C ALA A 59 -7.63 -9.32 -10.61
N MET A 60 -6.39 -9.75 -10.88
CA MET A 60 -5.30 -8.84 -11.28
C MET A 60 -4.94 -9.10 -12.74
N GLY A 61 -4.95 -8.07 -13.57
CA GLY A 61 -4.37 -8.09 -14.91
C GLY A 61 -2.98 -7.45 -14.88
N ILE A 62 -1.93 -8.24 -15.17
CA ILE A 62 -0.54 -7.79 -15.11
C ILE A 62 0.05 -7.88 -16.52
N SER A 63 0.51 -6.77 -17.08
CA SER A 63 1.05 -6.71 -18.45
C SER A 63 2.59 -6.78 -18.46
N GLY A 64 3.18 -7.80 -17.85
CA GLY A 64 4.63 -8.02 -17.84
C GLY A 64 5.20 -8.43 -16.49
N GLY A 65 6.48 -8.09 -16.27
CA GLY A 65 7.21 -8.37 -15.03
C GLY A 65 6.89 -7.42 -13.87
N ARG A 66 7.70 -7.46 -12.82
CA ARG A 66 7.57 -6.53 -11.68
C ARG A 66 7.78 -5.09 -12.13
N GLY A 67 6.97 -4.15 -11.63
CA GLY A 67 6.95 -2.77 -12.12
C GLY A 67 6.05 -2.55 -13.33
N ALA A 68 5.55 -3.61 -13.98
CA ALA A 68 4.64 -3.48 -15.12
C ALA A 68 3.22 -3.14 -14.72
N VAL A 69 2.52 -2.48 -15.66
CA VAL A 69 1.16 -1.99 -15.46
C VAL A 69 0.29 -3.12 -14.94
N SER A 70 -0.23 -2.91 -13.74
CA SER A 70 -1.04 -3.88 -13.02
C SER A 70 -2.38 -3.27 -12.69
N SER A 71 -3.45 -3.88 -13.21
CA SER A 71 -4.83 -3.43 -13.04
C SER A 71 -5.60 -4.39 -12.13
N LEU A 72 -6.43 -3.84 -11.26
CA LEU A 72 -7.29 -4.60 -10.35
C LEU A 72 -8.73 -4.61 -10.85
N PHE A 73 -9.37 -5.77 -10.87
CA PHE A 73 -10.79 -5.94 -11.18
C PHE A 73 -11.49 -6.51 -9.96
N LEU A 74 -12.52 -5.82 -9.48
CA LEU A 74 -13.25 -6.21 -8.28
C LEU A 74 -14.67 -6.64 -8.67
N ARG A 75 -15.03 -7.90 -8.39
CA ARG A 75 -16.32 -8.51 -8.78
C ARG A 75 -16.67 -8.33 -10.28
N GLY A 76 -15.67 -8.38 -11.15
CA GLY A 76 -15.85 -8.20 -12.60
C GLY A 76 -16.07 -6.75 -13.05
N ALA A 77 -16.09 -5.79 -12.13
CA ALA A 77 -16.12 -4.38 -12.47
C ALA A 77 -14.79 -3.96 -13.14
N ASN A 78 -14.88 -2.98 -14.05
CA ASN A 78 -13.71 -2.36 -14.67
C ASN A 78 -12.78 -1.76 -13.61
N SER A 79 -11.47 -1.82 -13.83
CA SER A 79 -10.46 -1.26 -12.92
C SER A 79 -10.58 0.23 -12.63
N LYS A 80 -11.24 1.00 -13.51
CA LYS A 80 -11.56 2.41 -13.27
C LYS A 80 -12.66 2.61 -12.22
N HIS A 81 -13.48 1.58 -11.99
CA HIS A 81 -14.58 1.59 -11.02
C HIS A 81 -14.17 0.94 -9.68
N THR A 82 -12.88 1.01 -9.32
CA THR A 82 -12.44 0.73 -7.95
C THR A 82 -11.68 1.94 -7.39
N ALA A 83 -12.14 2.48 -6.27
CA ALA A 83 -11.45 3.57 -5.61
C ALA A 83 -10.25 3.05 -4.82
N ILE A 84 -9.08 3.63 -5.07
CA ILE A 84 -7.83 3.33 -4.39
C ILE A 84 -7.52 4.49 -3.46
N ILE A 85 -7.49 4.19 -2.17
CA ILE A 85 -7.26 5.16 -1.11
C ILE A 85 -5.98 4.78 -0.39
N ILE A 86 -5.06 5.72 -0.21
CA ILE A 86 -3.85 5.54 0.60
C ILE A 86 -3.90 6.57 1.72
N ASP A 87 -3.96 6.11 2.97
CA ASP A 87 -4.07 6.96 4.17
C ASP A 87 -5.18 8.02 4.09
N GLY A 88 -6.32 7.67 3.49
CA GLY A 88 -7.47 8.56 3.33
C GLY A 88 -7.44 9.45 2.08
N ILE A 89 -6.35 9.45 1.32
CA ILE A 89 -6.23 10.19 0.07
C ILE A 89 -6.54 9.28 -1.11
N LYS A 90 -7.45 9.73 -1.98
CA LYS A 90 -7.72 9.06 -3.25
C LYS A 90 -6.56 9.26 -4.21
N VAL A 91 -5.97 8.14 -4.64
CA VAL A 91 -4.81 8.13 -5.56
C VAL A 91 -5.17 7.69 -6.97
N ASN A 92 -6.45 7.44 -7.24
CA ASN A 92 -6.91 7.16 -8.60
C ASN A 92 -6.55 8.32 -9.53
N PRO A 93 -5.84 8.05 -10.64
CA PRO A 93 -5.70 9.03 -11.70
C PRO A 93 -7.06 9.29 -12.38
N VAL A 94 -7.28 10.51 -12.85
CA VAL A 94 -8.52 10.92 -13.52
C VAL A 94 -8.73 10.09 -14.78
N ASP A 95 -9.91 9.48 -14.92
CA ASP A 95 -10.35 8.70 -16.08
C ASP A 95 -9.48 7.50 -16.49
N THR A 96 -8.58 7.03 -15.62
CA THR A 96 -7.75 5.86 -15.90
C THR A 96 -7.58 4.96 -14.68
N ASN A 97 -7.13 3.73 -14.90
CA ASN A 97 -6.92 2.74 -13.85
C ASN A 97 -5.70 3.11 -13.00
N PHE A 98 -5.75 2.78 -11.71
CA PHE A 98 -4.58 2.84 -10.85
C PHE A 98 -3.62 1.71 -11.19
N ASP A 99 -2.33 2.02 -11.28
CA ASP A 99 -1.29 1.05 -11.55
C ASP A 99 -0.67 0.54 -10.24
N PHE A 100 -0.87 -0.75 -9.96
CA PHE A 100 -0.30 -1.43 -8.80
C PHE A 100 1.12 -1.97 -9.03
N GLY A 101 1.66 -1.87 -10.24
CA GLY A 101 2.86 -2.58 -10.69
C GLY A 101 4.11 -2.35 -9.87
N GLY A 102 4.25 -1.14 -9.31
CA GLY A 102 5.38 -0.76 -8.46
C GLY A 102 5.07 -0.62 -6.98
N LEU A 103 3.84 -0.94 -6.55
CA LEU A 103 3.46 -0.76 -5.16
C LEU A 103 3.92 -1.96 -4.32
N THR A 104 4.97 -1.75 -3.51
CA THR A 104 5.53 -2.76 -2.60
C THR A 104 4.84 -2.74 -1.24
N LEU A 105 4.96 -3.85 -0.50
CA LEU A 105 4.42 -4.01 0.85
C LEU A 105 5.34 -3.49 1.96
N SER A 106 6.59 -3.12 1.63
CA SER A 106 7.60 -2.70 2.62
C SER A 106 7.11 -1.57 3.54
N ASN A 107 6.33 -0.64 3.00
CA ASN A 107 5.71 0.47 3.73
C ASN A 107 4.18 0.33 3.91
N VAL A 108 3.65 -0.88 3.83
CA VAL A 108 2.21 -1.12 4.00
C VAL A 108 1.99 -1.84 5.32
N GLU A 109 1.17 -1.25 6.18
CA GLU A 109 0.77 -1.84 7.45
C GLU A 109 -0.45 -2.76 7.24
N ARG A 110 -1.41 -2.27 6.46
CA ARG A 110 -2.69 -2.96 6.27
C ARG A 110 -3.32 -2.61 4.92
N ILE A 111 -3.95 -3.60 4.31
CA ILE A 111 -4.77 -3.43 3.11
C ILE A 111 -6.19 -3.89 3.44
N GLU A 112 -7.16 -3.05 3.17
CA GLU A 112 -8.58 -3.33 3.34
C GLU A 112 -9.23 -3.35 1.96
N VAL A 113 -9.83 -4.47 1.60
CA VAL A 113 -10.59 -4.63 0.35
C VAL A 113 -12.06 -4.69 0.70
N LEU A 114 -12.74 -3.57 0.43
CA LEU A 114 -14.17 -3.43 0.61
C LEU A 114 -14.87 -3.67 -0.73
N ARG A 115 -15.68 -4.73 -0.78
CA ARG A 115 -16.37 -5.14 -2.00
C ARG A 115 -17.81 -4.61 -2.02
N GLY A 116 -18.18 -3.98 -3.13
CA GLY A 116 -19.53 -3.45 -3.35
C GLY A 116 -19.53 -1.94 -3.49
N GLU A 117 -20.69 -1.39 -3.84
CA GLU A 117 -20.81 0.04 -4.12
C GLU A 117 -20.51 0.89 -2.88
N GLN A 118 -19.58 1.84 -3.03
CA GLN A 118 -19.20 2.80 -2.00
C GLN A 118 -19.13 4.24 -2.55
N SER A 119 -19.89 4.50 -3.61
CA SER A 119 -19.87 5.77 -4.34
C SER A 119 -20.23 6.98 -3.48
N ALA A 120 -21.07 6.78 -2.47
CA ALA A 120 -21.49 7.82 -1.54
C ALA A 120 -20.34 8.36 -0.66
N LEU A 121 -19.37 7.50 -0.31
CA LEU A 121 -18.25 7.87 0.57
C LEU A 121 -16.97 8.22 -0.21
N TRP A 122 -16.70 7.50 -1.30
CA TRP A 122 -15.42 7.59 -2.02
C TRP A 122 -15.53 8.08 -3.48
N GLY A 123 -16.73 8.52 -3.88
CA GLY A 123 -17.03 9.09 -5.19
C GLY A 123 -17.33 8.06 -6.28
N SER A 124 -17.61 8.54 -7.49
CA SER A 124 -18.08 7.74 -8.64
C SER A 124 -17.21 6.52 -8.99
N ASP A 125 -15.92 6.58 -8.69
CA ASP A 125 -14.97 5.51 -9.00
C ASP A 125 -15.11 4.31 -8.05
N ALA A 126 -15.93 4.40 -7.00
CA ALA A 126 -16.11 3.35 -6.00
C ALA A 126 -17.31 2.42 -6.26
N MET A 127 -17.78 2.32 -7.52
CA MET A 127 -18.92 1.47 -7.89
C MET A 127 -18.65 -0.03 -7.69
N GLY A 128 -17.45 -0.50 -8.03
CA GLY A 128 -17.02 -1.89 -7.81
C GLY A 128 -16.55 -2.16 -6.38
N GLY A 129 -15.99 -1.11 -5.74
CA GLY A 129 -15.58 -1.10 -4.34
C GLY A 129 -14.36 -0.23 -4.08
N VAL A 130 -13.71 -0.51 -2.95
CA VAL A 130 -12.61 0.30 -2.42
C VAL A 130 -11.46 -0.60 -2.00
N VAL A 131 -10.24 -0.23 -2.40
CA VAL A 131 -9.01 -0.76 -1.81
C VAL A 131 -8.40 0.36 -0.99
N TYR A 132 -8.39 0.19 0.32
CA TYR A 132 -7.84 1.14 1.26
C TYR A 132 -6.50 0.61 1.78
N ILE A 133 -5.44 1.38 1.59
CA ILE A 133 -4.08 1.02 1.99
C ILE A 133 -3.70 1.95 3.14
N THR A 134 -3.43 1.34 4.29
CA THR A 134 -2.84 2.02 5.43
C THR A 134 -1.34 1.78 5.39
N THR A 135 -0.59 2.86 5.28
CA THR A 135 0.87 2.80 5.37
C THR A 135 1.31 2.72 6.82
N LYS A 136 2.53 2.22 7.04
CA LYS A 136 3.12 2.19 8.37
C LYS A 136 3.21 3.62 8.88
N SER A 137 2.47 3.93 9.95
CA SER A 137 2.55 5.26 10.57
C SER A 137 3.93 5.54 11.16
N GLY A 138 4.67 4.47 11.52
CA GLY A 138 5.92 4.54 12.25
C GLY A 138 5.77 5.06 13.67
N LEU A 139 4.56 5.45 14.11
CA LEU A 139 4.32 6.12 15.38
C LEU A 139 3.96 5.10 16.47
N TYR A 140 4.96 4.72 17.27
CA TYR A 140 4.73 3.94 18.48
C TYR A 140 4.40 4.88 19.64
N LYS A 141 3.11 5.15 19.83
CA LYS A 141 2.60 5.93 20.97
C LYS A 141 3.11 5.29 22.28
N GLY A 142 3.83 6.08 23.09
CA GLY A 142 4.28 5.67 24.43
C GLY A 142 5.75 5.33 24.58
N LYS A 143 6.57 5.39 23.51
CA LYS A 143 8.03 5.29 23.63
C LYS A 143 8.68 6.63 23.22
N PRO A 144 9.66 7.13 24.01
CA PRO A 144 10.36 8.37 23.68
C PRO A 144 11.14 8.28 22.37
N PHE A 145 11.55 7.07 21.98
CA PHE A 145 12.31 6.80 20.76
C PHE A 145 12.13 5.33 20.32
N ASN A 146 11.95 5.09 19.02
CA ASN A 146 12.11 3.79 18.36
C ASN A 146 12.86 3.94 17.05
N ILE A 147 13.51 2.84 16.67
CA ILE A 147 14.03 2.62 15.33
C ILE A 147 13.56 1.23 14.90
N ASP A 148 12.94 1.16 13.73
CA ASP A 148 12.58 -0.08 13.06
C ASP A 148 13.26 -0.12 11.71
N PHE A 149 13.80 -1.27 11.34
CA PHE A 149 14.45 -1.45 10.04
C PHE A 149 14.16 -2.85 9.52
N ASP A 150 14.11 -2.97 8.20
CA ASP A 150 13.89 -4.21 7.48
C ASP A 150 14.80 -4.24 6.26
N PHE A 151 15.34 -5.40 5.94
CA PHE A 151 16.21 -5.61 4.79
C PHE A 151 15.96 -7.00 4.20
N GLY A 152 15.74 -7.05 2.90
CA GLY A 152 15.53 -8.28 2.15
C GLY A 152 16.39 -8.34 0.89
N ALA A 153 16.72 -9.56 0.52
CA ALA A 153 17.40 -9.87 -0.73
C ALA A 153 16.75 -11.10 -1.36
N GLY A 154 16.65 -11.11 -2.69
CA GLY A 154 15.96 -12.18 -3.40
C GLY A 154 16.44 -12.39 -4.82
N SER A 155 15.82 -13.37 -5.48
CA SER A 155 16.03 -13.71 -6.88
C SER A 155 15.87 -12.48 -7.79
N HIS A 156 16.52 -12.50 -8.96
CA HIS A 156 16.60 -11.37 -9.89
C HIS A 156 17.32 -10.15 -9.32
N ARG A 157 18.28 -10.37 -8.40
CA ARG A 157 19.03 -9.31 -7.71
C ARG A 157 18.08 -8.29 -7.08
N THR A 158 17.03 -8.81 -6.45
CA THR A 158 16.07 -8.00 -5.70
C THR A 158 16.70 -7.63 -4.38
N LEU A 159 16.67 -6.34 -4.04
CA LEU A 159 17.13 -5.77 -2.80
C LEU A 159 16.04 -4.82 -2.31
N ASP A 160 15.61 -5.03 -1.08
CA ASP A 160 14.63 -4.21 -0.40
C ASP A 160 15.17 -3.79 0.96
N GLY A 161 14.87 -2.56 1.34
CA GLY A 161 15.30 -1.99 2.61
C GLY A 161 14.38 -0.89 3.06
N SER A 162 14.06 -0.86 4.34
CA SER A 162 13.32 0.23 4.96
C SER A 162 13.86 0.57 6.34
N VAL A 163 13.77 1.84 6.71
CA VAL A 163 14.14 2.35 8.02
C VAL A 163 13.09 3.35 8.45
N THR A 164 12.66 3.24 9.70
CA THR A 164 11.73 4.14 10.37
C THR A 164 12.33 4.57 11.69
N VAL A 165 12.32 5.87 11.95
CA VAL A 165 12.72 6.48 13.22
C VAL A 165 11.55 7.28 13.75
N SER A 166 11.16 7.04 15.00
CA SER A 166 10.04 7.75 15.59
C SER A 166 10.20 7.99 17.08
N GLY A 167 9.37 8.87 17.62
CA GLY A 167 9.35 9.16 19.05
C GLY A 167 8.06 9.84 19.46
N TYR A 168 7.71 9.67 20.73
CA TYR A 168 6.59 10.33 21.37
C TYR A 168 7.03 10.90 22.73
N ASN A 169 6.78 12.18 22.98
CA ASN A 169 7.05 12.82 24.26
C ASN A 169 5.99 13.87 24.58
N LYS A 170 5.21 13.65 25.65
CA LYS A 170 4.24 14.61 26.21
C LYS A 170 3.38 15.29 25.13
N GLY A 171 2.68 14.48 24.35
CA GLY A 171 1.80 14.94 23.28
C GLY A 171 2.48 15.21 21.95
N PHE A 172 3.76 15.55 21.93
CA PHE A 172 4.50 15.68 20.67
C PHE A 172 4.94 14.31 20.13
N TYR A 173 4.78 14.10 18.83
CA TYR A 173 5.28 12.92 18.15
C TYR A 173 5.88 13.23 16.78
N TYR A 174 6.82 12.38 16.39
CA TYR A 174 7.45 12.47 15.08
C TYR A 174 7.72 11.06 14.54
N ALA A 175 7.68 10.94 13.22
CA ALA A 175 8.17 9.78 12.49
C ALA A 175 8.84 10.22 11.19
N LEU A 176 10.01 9.65 10.91
CA LEU A 176 10.72 9.76 9.66
C LEU A 176 10.91 8.36 9.11
N GLN A 177 10.57 8.15 7.85
CA GLN A 177 10.69 6.86 7.21
C GLN A 177 11.33 7.01 5.83
N GLY A 178 12.17 6.04 5.47
CA GLY A 178 12.68 5.87 4.12
C GLY A 178 12.66 4.41 3.71
N ASP A 179 12.34 4.13 2.46
CA ASP A 179 12.46 2.79 1.87
C ASP A 179 12.99 2.84 0.44
N SER A 180 13.71 1.79 0.07
CA SER A 180 14.23 1.58 -1.27
C SER A 180 13.97 0.14 -1.70
N HIS A 181 13.46 -0.03 -2.91
CA HIS A 181 13.20 -1.32 -3.52
C HIS A 181 13.80 -1.37 -4.91
N LYS A 182 14.68 -2.33 -5.16
CA LYS A 182 15.38 -2.49 -6.44
C LYS A 182 15.26 -3.94 -6.89
N THR A 183 14.93 -4.17 -8.15
CA THR A 183 15.03 -5.50 -8.76
C THR A 183 15.50 -5.41 -10.19
N ALA A 184 16.31 -6.37 -10.63
CA ALA A 184 16.64 -6.48 -12.04
C ALA A 184 15.47 -7.01 -12.87
N GLY A 185 14.45 -7.58 -12.23
CA GLY A 185 13.24 -8.07 -12.87
C GLY A 185 13.43 -9.32 -13.74
N ILE A 186 12.33 -9.69 -14.40
CA ILE A 186 12.25 -10.72 -15.44
C ILE A 186 11.81 -10.04 -16.73
N SER A 187 12.31 -10.52 -17.87
CA SER A 187 11.92 -10.00 -19.18
C SER A 187 10.42 -10.17 -19.41
N ALA A 188 9.70 -9.09 -19.71
CA ALA A 188 8.28 -9.13 -20.06
C ALA A 188 8.00 -9.71 -21.46
N ARG A 189 9.05 -9.98 -22.26
CA ARG A 189 8.92 -10.61 -23.58
C ARG A 189 9.32 -12.09 -23.52
N THR A 190 8.54 -12.92 -24.20
CA THR A 190 8.94 -14.30 -24.51
C THR A 190 9.74 -14.28 -25.81
N THR A 191 10.72 -15.17 -25.96
CA THR A 191 11.45 -15.31 -27.24
C THR A 191 10.46 -15.68 -28.32
N GLU A 192 10.28 -14.80 -29.30
CA GLU A 192 9.36 -15.01 -30.42
C GLU A 192 10.18 -15.22 -31.69
N THR A 193 9.98 -16.35 -32.36
CA THR A 193 10.54 -16.58 -33.69
C THR A 193 9.48 -16.23 -34.72
N GLN A 194 9.70 -15.15 -35.45
CA GLN A 194 8.82 -14.74 -36.54
C GLN A 194 9.59 -14.89 -37.86
N GLY A 195 9.25 -15.91 -38.65
CA GLY A 195 10.01 -16.28 -39.85
C GLY A 195 11.39 -16.86 -39.52
N ASN A 196 12.46 -16.36 -40.18
CA ASN A 196 13.85 -16.75 -39.92
C ASN A 196 14.55 -15.91 -38.82
N THR A 197 13.82 -15.01 -38.17
CA THR A 197 14.36 -14.08 -37.18
C THR A 197 13.89 -14.47 -35.78
N THR A 198 14.84 -14.79 -34.90
CA THR A 198 14.56 -15.04 -33.48
C THR A 198 14.74 -13.75 -32.69
N TYR A 199 13.64 -13.21 -32.17
CA TYR A 199 13.68 -12.10 -31.22
C TYR A 199 13.95 -12.69 -29.83
N VAL A 200 15.23 -12.76 -29.44
CA VAL A 200 15.64 -13.30 -28.15
C VAL A 200 15.42 -12.25 -27.06
N ALA A 201 14.39 -12.42 -26.25
CA ALA A 201 14.15 -11.59 -25.08
C ALA A 201 15.18 -11.92 -23.98
N THR A 202 16.35 -11.27 -24.03
CA THR A 202 17.47 -11.55 -23.11
C THR A 202 17.64 -10.45 -22.05
N GLU A 203 16.94 -9.32 -22.18
CA GLU A 203 17.15 -8.15 -21.35
C GLU A 203 16.18 -8.09 -20.16
N LYS A 204 16.71 -7.81 -18.97
CA LYS A 204 15.95 -7.81 -17.72
C LYS A 204 15.32 -6.43 -17.48
N ASP A 205 14.01 -6.38 -17.23
CA ASP A 205 13.27 -5.15 -16.96
C ASP A 205 13.55 -4.65 -15.54
N LYS A 206 14.46 -3.68 -15.41
CA LYS A 206 14.86 -3.14 -14.12
C LYS A 206 13.78 -2.24 -13.53
N PHE A 207 13.54 -2.43 -12.24
CA PHE A 207 12.61 -1.63 -11.44
C PHE A 207 13.33 -1.05 -10.23
N HIS A 208 13.16 0.25 -9.99
CA HIS A 208 13.54 0.88 -8.73
C HIS A 208 12.46 1.81 -8.21
N ARG A 209 12.32 1.82 -6.88
CA ARG A 209 11.46 2.72 -6.14
C ARG A 209 12.18 3.22 -4.91
N ASP A 210 12.12 4.52 -4.69
CA ASP A 210 12.62 5.17 -3.48
C ASP A 210 11.50 6.02 -2.90
N SER A 211 11.28 5.90 -1.60
CA SER A 211 10.17 6.53 -0.90
C SER A 211 10.65 7.11 0.42
N GLY A 212 10.10 8.27 0.78
CA GLY A 212 10.39 8.97 2.02
C GLY A 212 9.13 9.62 2.58
N SER A 213 8.96 9.55 3.89
CA SER A 213 7.88 10.27 4.57
C SER A 213 8.32 10.89 5.88
N LEU A 214 7.74 12.04 6.17
CA LEU A 214 7.90 12.78 7.41
C LEU A 214 6.51 13.02 8.01
N ARG A 215 6.37 12.70 9.28
CA ARG A 215 5.17 12.94 10.07
C ARG A 215 5.55 13.68 11.34
N LEU A 216 4.88 14.78 11.61
CA LEU A 216 5.07 15.60 12.81
C LEU A 216 3.70 15.93 13.37
N GLY A 217 3.52 15.77 14.68
CA GLY A 217 2.25 16.14 15.29
C GLY A 217 2.37 16.45 16.76
N TYR A 218 1.35 17.11 17.26
CA TYR A 218 1.16 17.40 18.68
C TYR A 218 -0.30 17.09 19.02
N ASP A 219 -0.51 16.32 20.08
CA ASP A 219 -1.81 15.88 20.56
C ASP A 219 -1.85 15.95 22.09
N ASP A 220 -2.73 16.81 22.63
CA ASP A 220 -2.91 17.02 24.08
C ASP A 220 -4.20 16.38 24.60
N ASN A 221 -4.62 15.25 24.01
CA ASN A 221 -5.86 14.50 24.25
C ASN A 221 -7.17 15.22 23.89
N ASP A 222 -7.22 16.56 23.94
CA ASP A 222 -8.38 17.36 23.53
C ASP A 222 -8.27 17.88 22.09
N LYS A 223 -7.06 18.24 21.66
CA LYS A 223 -6.79 18.88 20.36
C LYS A 223 -5.47 18.38 19.80
N GLY A 224 -5.46 18.14 18.49
CA GLY A 224 -4.27 17.70 17.80
C GLY A 224 -4.05 18.42 16.48
N ILE A 225 -2.79 18.65 16.15
CA ILE A 225 -2.38 19.03 14.79
C ILE A 225 -1.41 17.98 14.27
N GLU A 226 -1.52 17.68 12.98
CA GLU A 226 -0.59 16.78 12.32
C GLU A 226 -0.24 17.30 10.93
N LEU A 227 1.05 17.21 10.63
CA LEU A 227 1.61 17.44 9.32
C LEU A 227 2.19 16.14 8.79
N LEU A 228 1.79 15.77 7.58
CA LEU A 228 2.28 14.60 6.86
C LEU A 228 2.82 15.04 5.49
N ALA A 229 4.08 14.72 5.24
CA ALA A 229 4.72 14.91 3.95
C ALA A 229 5.24 13.57 3.42
N LYS A 230 4.89 13.23 2.19
CA LYS A 230 5.33 12.00 1.53
C LYS A 230 5.87 12.30 0.13
N HIS A 231 6.98 11.67 -0.19
CA HIS A 231 7.59 11.71 -1.51
C HIS A 231 7.92 10.29 -1.95
N SER A 232 7.47 9.90 -3.14
CA SER A 232 7.83 8.63 -3.75
C SER A 232 8.21 8.84 -5.20
N SER A 233 9.35 8.26 -5.58
CA SER A 233 9.83 8.18 -6.95
C SER A 233 9.91 6.73 -7.39
N GLN A 234 9.52 6.46 -8.63
CA GLN A 234 9.53 5.14 -9.23
C GLN A 234 9.98 5.25 -10.68
N THR A 235 10.86 4.33 -11.09
CA THR A 235 11.28 4.20 -12.49
C THR A 235 11.20 2.75 -12.92
N VAL A 236 10.61 2.56 -14.10
CA VAL A 236 10.48 1.27 -14.76
C VAL A 236 11.09 1.43 -16.15
N HIS A 237 12.01 0.54 -16.53
CA HIS A 237 12.56 0.53 -17.88
C HIS A 237 11.74 -0.42 -18.76
N PHE A 238 11.08 0.11 -19.79
CA PHE A 238 10.42 -0.63 -20.87
C PHE A 238 11.04 -0.21 -22.20
N ASP A 239 11.57 -1.15 -23.00
CA ASP A 239 12.02 -0.81 -24.35
C ASP A 239 10.84 -0.82 -25.34
N ASN A 240 10.12 0.29 -25.33
CA ASN A 240 9.49 0.84 -26.52
C ASN A 240 9.46 2.36 -26.38
N SER A 241 10.61 3.01 -26.55
CA SER A 241 10.78 4.46 -26.79
C SER A 241 10.14 5.47 -25.81
N VAL A 242 9.72 5.09 -24.59
CA VAL A 242 9.17 6.04 -23.61
C VAL A 242 9.69 5.76 -22.21
N GLN A 243 10.54 6.66 -21.71
CA GLN A 243 10.91 6.72 -20.30
C GLN A 243 9.74 7.34 -19.53
N TYR A 244 9.23 6.64 -18.51
CA TYR A 244 8.21 7.18 -17.61
C TYR A 244 8.85 7.45 -16.24
N GLU A 245 9.04 8.72 -15.94
CA GLU A 245 9.38 9.19 -14.59
C GLU A 245 8.08 9.61 -13.90
N LYS A 246 7.69 8.88 -12.85
CA LYS A 246 6.48 9.19 -12.08
C LYS A 246 6.89 9.71 -10.71
N MET A 247 6.73 11.01 -10.53
CA MET A 247 6.93 11.70 -9.26
C MET A 247 5.57 11.96 -8.61
N LEU A 248 5.35 11.39 -7.42
CA LEU A 248 4.16 11.70 -6.63
C LEU A 248 4.61 12.41 -5.35
N MET A 249 4.30 13.70 -5.27
CA MET A 249 4.50 14.51 -4.08
C MET A 249 3.15 14.74 -3.41
N ILE A 250 3.00 14.31 -2.15
CA ILE A 250 1.80 14.51 -1.36
C ILE A 250 2.19 15.31 -0.12
N VAL A 251 1.66 16.53 0.00
CA VAL A 251 1.77 17.37 1.20
C VAL A 251 0.38 17.53 1.77
N GLN A 252 0.17 17.10 3.01
CA GLN A 252 -1.13 17.10 3.67
C GLN A 252 -1.04 17.84 5.01
N GLU A 253 -1.88 18.87 5.17
CA GLU A 253 -2.12 19.55 6.45
C GLU A 253 -3.49 19.09 6.98
N GLN A 254 -3.54 18.47 8.16
CA GLN A 254 -4.78 18.01 8.80
C GLN A 254 -4.95 18.70 10.15
N ARG A 255 -6.01 19.50 10.29
CA ARG A 255 -6.47 19.99 11.59
C ARG A 255 -7.42 18.95 12.18
N ILE A 256 -7.01 18.28 13.26
CA ILE A 256 -7.91 17.39 13.99
C ILE A 256 -8.71 18.27 14.96
N LEU A 257 -9.89 18.69 14.53
CA LEU A 257 -10.90 19.25 15.42
C LEU A 257 -11.76 18.10 15.94
N SER A 258 -11.47 17.62 17.16
CA SER A 258 -12.39 16.76 17.89
C SER A 258 -13.61 17.61 18.30
N LEU A 259 -14.80 17.23 17.85
CA LEU A 259 -16.07 17.71 18.41
C LEU A 259 -16.55 16.68 19.42
N ASN A 260 -16.28 16.98 20.70
CA ASN A 260 -16.78 16.38 21.96
C ASN A 260 -16.87 14.86 22.07
#